data_AF-X1VGP6-F1
#
_entry.id   AF-X1VGP6-F1
#
_cell.length_a   1.000
_cell.length_b   1.000
_cell.length_c   1.000
_cell.angle_alpha   90.00
_cell.angle_beta   90.00
_cell.angle_gamma   90.00
#
_symmetry.space_group_name_H-M   'P 1'
#
loop_
_entity.id
_entity.type
_entity.pdbx_description
1 polymer ?
#
loop_
_entity_poly.entity_id
_entity_poly.type
_entity_poly.pdbx_seq_one_letter_code
_entity_poly.pdbx_strand_id
1 'polypeptide(L)'
;AYENLVLVGPPNWTDEDKEKAREIITNLGYEAPDEPYNNKLTLPEEWERRTRMRIPPGQKNIGSDDYVEFSWHCPTVWIQVATPRVSVPGVRVPYWARMALGGMVGPIDKSIYTAGKGISGTMVDLITDPAKLKKCWDEFKERTKDGVVGPLLPPDMEPPIDLRWPEYINTPRGREWWIPPIKKD
;
A
#
# COMPACT_ATOMS: atom_id res chain seq x y z
N ALA A 1 12.74 -11.29 5.97
CA ALA A 1 11.94 -10.07 5.73
C ALA A 1 11.49 -9.38 7.03
N TYR A 2 10.61 -10.00 7.84
CA TYR A 2 10.13 -9.36 9.08
C TYR A 2 11.27 -9.03 10.07
N GLU A 3 12.20 -9.97 10.29
CA GLU A 3 13.38 -9.75 11.14
C GLU A 3 14.22 -8.54 10.69
N ASN A 4 14.38 -8.34 9.37
CA ASN A 4 15.06 -7.17 8.83
C ASN A 4 14.29 -5.88 9.09
N LEU A 5 12.95 -5.89 9.02
CA LEU A 5 12.14 -4.73 9.41
C LEU A 5 12.22 -4.44 10.90
N VAL A 6 12.30 -5.46 11.76
CA VAL A 6 12.56 -5.29 13.19
C VAL A 6 13.92 -4.64 13.43
N LEU A 7 14.95 -5.12 12.73
CA LEU A 7 16.32 -4.58 12.81
C LEU A 7 16.41 -3.13 12.32
N VAL A 8 15.71 -2.80 11.23
CA VAL A 8 15.68 -1.45 10.65
C VAL A 8 14.86 -0.49 11.52
N GLY A 9 13.77 -0.98 12.12
CA GLY A 9 12.82 -0.18 12.85
C GLY A 9 11.83 0.60 11.96
N PRO A 10 10.91 1.36 12.57
CA PRO A 10 9.98 2.22 11.84
C PRO A 10 10.72 3.35 11.09
N PRO A 11 10.07 4.01 10.12
CA PRO A 11 10.59 5.25 9.56
C PRO A 11 10.90 6.26 10.66
N ASN A 12 12.11 6.81 10.64
CA ASN A 12 12.56 7.81 11.61
C ASN A 12 12.37 9.22 11.02
N TRP A 13 11.22 9.83 11.32
CA TRP A 13 10.89 11.19 10.92
C TRP A 13 11.59 12.22 11.82
N THR A 14 12.30 13.14 11.19
CA THR A 14 13.01 14.25 11.85
C THR A 14 12.04 15.33 12.32
N ASP A 15 12.52 16.28 13.12
CA ASP A 15 11.68 17.41 13.55
C ASP A 15 11.23 18.28 12.38
N GLU A 16 12.05 18.42 11.32
CA GLU A 16 11.65 19.08 10.06
C GLU A 16 10.52 18.31 9.36
N ASP A 17 10.56 16.99 9.37
CA ASP A 17 9.49 16.15 8.79
C ASP A 17 8.20 16.29 9.62
N LYS A 18 8.33 16.35 10.95
CA LYS A 18 7.19 16.56 11.86
C LYS A 18 6.56 17.92 11.63
N GLU A 19 7.36 18.96 11.42
CA GLU A 19 6.86 20.32 11.19
C GLU A 19 5.97 20.41 9.95
N LYS A 20 6.34 19.73 8.85
CA LYS A 20 5.48 19.63 7.65
C LYS A 20 4.11 19.01 7.95
N ALA A 21 4.06 17.99 8.81
CA ALA A 21 2.79 17.41 9.23
C ALA A 21 2.00 18.35 10.14
N ARG A 22 2.68 19.07 11.04
CA ARG A 22 2.03 20.07 11.90
C ARG A 22 1.44 21.22 11.09
N GLU A 23 2.18 21.73 10.11
CA GLU A 23 1.72 22.79 9.20
C GLU A 23 0.43 22.39 8.49
N ILE A 24 0.34 21.16 7.96
CA ILE A 24 -0.90 20.66 7.34
C ILE A 24 -2.07 20.67 8.33
N ILE A 25 -1.85 20.24 9.58
CA ILE A 25 -2.90 20.19 10.60
C ILE A 25 -3.32 21.61 11.04
N THR A 26 -2.37 22.51 11.24
CA THR A 26 -2.63 23.92 11.59
C THR A 26 -3.38 24.63 10.46
N ASN A 27 -3.02 24.39 9.20
CA ASN A 27 -3.73 24.94 8.03
C ASN A 27 -5.16 24.38 7.88
N LEU A 28 -5.43 23.19 8.45
CA LEU A 28 -6.79 22.65 8.56
C LEU A 28 -7.59 23.25 9.73
N GLY A 29 -6.99 24.15 10.52
CA GLY A 29 -7.63 24.83 11.66
C GLY A 29 -7.63 24.02 12.95
N TYR A 30 -6.74 23.03 13.09
CA TYR A 30 -6.65 22.18 14.27
C TYR A 30 -5.33 22.38 15.02
N GLU A 31 -5.32 22.04 16.31
CA GLU A 31 -4.09 21.97 17.10
C GLU A 31 -3.25 20.76 16.64
N ALA A 32 -1.99 21.03 16.29
CA ALA A 32 -1.08 20.02 15.81
C ALA A 32 -0.42 19.26 16.98
N PRO A 33 -0.40 17.91 16.95
CA PRO A 33 0.26 17.13 17.99
C PRO A 33 1.79 17.27 17.92
N ASP A 34 2.44 17.18 19.09
CA ASP A 34 3.91 17.17 19.18
C ASP A 34 4.52 16.01 18.40
N GLU A 35 3.90 14.84 18.47
CA GLU A 35 4.31 13.65 17.71
C GLU A 35 3.23 13.30 16.66
N PRO A 36 3.31 13.88 15.46
CA PRO A 36 2.26 13.72 14.44
C PRO A 36 2.26 12.36 13.75
N TYR A 37 3.37 11.62 13.80
CA TYR A 37 3.51 10.34 13.12
C TYR A 37 3.38 9.14 14.07
N ASN A 38 2.95 8.00 13.52
CA ASN A 38 2.90 6.74 14.25
C ASN A 38 4.10 5.87 13.89
N ASN A 39 4.98 5.65 14.88
CA ASN A 39 6.23 4.91 14.71
C ASN A 39 6.14 3.50 15.32
N LYS A 40 4.93 3.01 15.65
CA LYS A 40 4.76 1.68 16.26
C LYS A 40 4.85 0.59 15.21
N LEU A 41 5.80 -0.33 15.41
CA LEU A 41 5.86 -1.56 14.64
C LEU A 41 4.64 -2.44 14.99
N THR A 42 3.99 -3.00 13.97
CA THR A 42 2.86 -3.92 14.15
C THR A 42 3.35 -5.34 13.82
N LEU A 43 3.04 -6.30 14.69
CA LEU A 43 3.32 -7.72 14.42
C LEU A 43 2.52 -8.18 13.18
N PRO A 44 3.06 -9.08 12.34
CA PRO A 44 2.34 -9.59 11.17
C PRO A 44 0.96 -10.18 11.52
N GLU A 45 0.85 -10.90 12.63
CA GLU A 45 -0.39 -11.51 13.10
C GLU A 45 -1.41 -10.46 13.52
N GLU A 46 -0.96 -9.39 14.18
CA GLU A 46 -1.83 -8.27 14.56
C GLU A 46 -2.29 -7.47 13.34
N TRP A 47 -1.41 -7.31 12.35
CA TRP A 47 -1.77 -6.69 11.08
C TRP A 47 -2.83 -7.51 10.33
N GLU A 48 -2.63 -8.82 10.20
CA GLU A 48 -3.59 -9.74 9.58
C GLU A 48 -4.94 -9.69 10.32
N ARG A 49 -4.92 -9.80 11.66
CA ARG A 49 -6.13 -9.75 12.49
C ARG A 49 -6.92 -8.46 12.27
N ARG A 50 -6.25 -7.30 12.31
CA ARG A 50 -6.89 -5.99 12.06
C ARG A 50 -7.42 -5.85 10.64
N THR A 51 -6.72 -6.46 9.67
CA THR A 51 -7.11 -6.43 8.27
C THR A 51 -8.34 -7.29 8.02
N ARG A 52 -8.42 -8.49 8.61
CA ARG A 52 -9.59 -9.38 8.54
C ARG A 52 -10.87 -8.76 9.08
N MET A 53 -10.79 -7.92 10.11
CA MET A 53 -11.95 -7.21 10.63
C MET A 53 -12.55 -6.17 9.65
N ARG A 54 -11.80 -5.77 8.62
CA ARG A 54 -12.22 -4.75 7.65
C ARG A 54 -12.81 -5.30 6.36
N ILE A 55 -12.74 -6.62 6.16
CA ILE A 55 -13.25 -7.28 4.96
C ILE A 55 -14.40 -8.23 5.31
N PRO A 56 -15.35 -8.49 4.39
CA PRO A 56 -16.43 -9.45 4.63
C PRO A 56 -15.92 -10.84 5.04
N PRO A 57 -16.62 -11.60 5.90
CA PRO A 57 -16.16 -12.92 6.36
C PRO A 57 -15.88 -13.93 5.25
N GLY A 58 -16.60 -13.85 4.13
CA GLY A 58 -16.38 -14.72 2.96
C GLY A 58 -15.20 -14.31 2.08
N GLN A 59 -14.63 -13.11 2.29
CA GLN A 59 -13.54 -12.60 1.46
C GLN A 59 -12.19 -13.11 1.98
N LYS A 60 -11.56 -13.97 1.17
CA LYS A 60 -10.28 -14.59 1.54
C LYS A 60 -9.05 -13.74 1.19
N ASN A 61 -9.14 -12.91 0.15
CA ASN A 61 -8.03 -12.15 -0.39
C ASN A 61 -8.26 -10.63 -0.21
N ILE A 62 -7.19 -9.86 -0.07
CA ILE A 62 -7.23 -8.40 0.05
C ILE A 62 -6.13 -7.78 -0.82
N GLY A 63 -6.44 -6.63 -1.42
CA GLY A 63 -5.54 -5.95 -2.34
C GLY A 63 -5.68 -6.45 -3.78
N SER A 64 -5.16 -5.66 -4.70
CA SER A 64 -5.02 -5.98 -6.12
C SER A 64 -3.76 -5.25 -6.57
N ASP A 65 -2.76 -6.01 -6.96
CA ASP A 65 -1.42 -5.52 -7.30
C ASP A 65 -0.78 -6.53 -8.27
N ASP A 66 0.17 -6.09 -9.08
CA ASP A 66 0.75 -6.91 -10.16
C ASP A 66 1.69 -8.01 -9.62
N TYR A 67 2.29 -7.81 -8.45
CA TYR A 67 3.13 -8.83 -7.79
C TYR A 67 2.39 -10.14 -7.49
N VAL A 68 1.06 -10.11 -7.43
CA VAL A 68 0.25 -11.32 -7.20
C VAL A 68 0.44 -12.32 -8.34
N GLU A 69 0.62 -11.86 -9.58
CA GLU A 69 0.96 -12.75 -10.70
C GLU A 69 2.33 -13.39 -10.47
N PHE A 70 3.34 -12.60 -10.11
CA PHE A 70 4.69 -13.08 -9.83
C PHE A 70 4.76 -14.10 -8.68
N SER A 71 3.80 -14.06 -7.75
CA SER A 71 3.72 -15.03 -6.65
C SER A 71 3.42 -16.47 -7.09
N TRP A 72 2.98 -16.68 -8.34
CA TRP A 72 2.83 -18.01 -8.94
C TRP A 72 4.10 -18.53 -9.61
N HIS A 73 5.11 -17.67 -9.83
CA HIS A 73 6.32 -18.02 -10.58
C HIS A 73 7.53 -18.25 -9.68
N CYS A 74 7.60 -17.61 -8.51
CA CYS A 74 8.70 -17.76 -7.58
C CYS A 74 8.32 -17.46 -6.12
N PRO A 75 9.14 -17.91 -5.14
CA PRO A 75 8.97 -17.53 -3.74
C PRO A 75 8.92 -16.00 -3.61
N THR A 76 7.81 -15.50 -3.08
CA THR A 76 7.54 -14.06 -3.01
C THR A 76 7.24 -13.66 -1.57
N VAL A 77 7.75 -12.51 -1.15
CA VAL A 77 7.37 -11.86 0.10
C VAL A 77 7.03 -10.41 -0.17
N TRP A 78 5.90 -9.98 0.37
CA TRP A 78 5.49 -8.59 0.35
C TRP A 78 5.72 -7.98 1.73
N ILE A 79 6.29 -6.77 1.77
CA ILE A 79 6.50 -6.03 3.01
C ILE A 79 5.71 -4.73 2.99
N GLN A 80 5.22 -4.33 4.17
CA GLN A 80 4.53 -3.07 4.33
C GLN A 80 5.27 -2.17 5.32
N VAL A 81 5.60 -0.96 4.87
CA VAL A 81 6.23 0.07 5.68
C VAL A 81 5.25 1.23 5.87
N ALA A 82 5.28 1.85 7.05
CA ALA A 82 4.45 3.01 7.32
C ALA A 82 4.76 4.13 6.31
N THR A 83 3.72 4.71 5.73
CA THR A 83 3.80 5.95 4.92
C THR A 83 3.50 7.13 5.82
N PRO A 84 4.03 8.33 5.54
CA PRO A 84 3.81 9.50 6.40
C PRO A 84 2.31 9.79 6.48
N ARG A 85 1.77 9.69 7.69
CA ARG A 85 0.36 9.92 7.98
C ARG A 85 0.25 10.60 9.32
N VAL A 86 -0.45 11.72 9.33
CA VAL A 86 -0.83 12.44 10.54
C VAL A 86 -2.24 12.04 11.00
N SER A 87 -2.42 11.97 12.31
CA SER A 87 -3.72 11.77 12.94
C SER A 87 -3.86 12.67 14.16
N VAL A 88 -5.00 13.34 14.28
CA VAL A 88 -5.34 14.16 15.45
C VAL A 88 -6.55 13.54 16.14
N PRO A 89 -6.52 13.32 17.46
CA PRO A 89 -7.66 12.78 18.20
C PRO A 89 -8.94 13.59 17.96
N GLY A 90 -10.05 12.90 17.68
CA GLY A 90 -11.35 13.54 17.43
C GLY A 90 -11.49 14.23 16.07
N VAL A 91 -10.43 14.29 15.25
CA VAL A 91 -10.45 14.97 13.95
C VAL A 91 -10.41 13.97 12.80
N ARG A 92 -11.33 14.13 11.86
CA ARG A 92 -11.28 13.42 10.58
C ARG A 92 -10.37 14.17 9.61
N VAL A 93 -9.07 13.90 9.67
CA VAL A 93 -8.11 14.48 8.73
C VAL A 93 -8.46 14.06 7.29
N PRO A 94 -8.59 15.00 6.33
CA PRO A 94 -8.87 14.68 4.94
C PRO A 94 -7.82 13.74 4.33
N TYR A 95 -8.25 12.84 3.45
CA TYR A 95 -7.35 11.85 2.84
C TYR A 95 -6.21 12.52 2.03
N TRP A 96 -6.46 13.68 1.42
CA TRP A 96 -5.45 14.42 0.66
C TRP A 96 -4.24 14.81 1.51
N ALA A 97 -4.37 15.00 2.82
CA ALA A 97 -3.25 15.31 3.71
C ALA A 97 -2.18 14.21 3.69
N ARG A 98 -2.63 12.95 3.64
CA ARG A 98 -1.72 11.80 3.48
C ARG A 98 -1.04 11.81 2.11
N MET A 99 -1.76 12.19 1.05
CA MET A 99 -1.19 12.25 -0.30
C MET A 99 -0.16 13.39 -0.40
N ALA A 100 -0.45 14.55 0.20
CA ALA A 100 0.47 15.67 0.28
C ALA A 100 1.77 15.28 1.00
N LEU A 101 1.68 14.68 2.19
CA LEU A 101 2.84 14.16 2.92
C LEU A 101 3.62 13.11 2.11
N GLY A 102 2.90 12.27 1.36
CA GLY A 102 3.52 11.28 0.47
C GLY A 102 4.22 11.89 -0.75
N GLY A 103 3.94 13.14 -1.10
CA GLY A 103 4.59 13.86 -2.19
C GLY A 103 5.67 14.85 -1.73
N MET A 104 5.93 14.96 -0.42
CA MET A 104 6.91 15.89 0.14
C MET A 104 8.26 15.21 0.36
N VAL A 105 9.33 15.86 -0.11
CA VAL A 105 10.72 15.52 0.26
C VAL A 105 10.86 15.58 1.77
N GLY A 106 11.55 14.63 2.37
CA GLY A 106 11.67 14.43 3.82
C GLY A 106 10.72 13.35 4.34
N PRO A 107 9.40 13.62 4.52
CA PRO A 107 8.48 12.65 5.10
C PRO A 107 8.40 11.33 4.35
N ILE A 108 8.26 11.34 3.01
CA ILE A 108 8.18 10.09 2.24
C ILE A 108 9.52 9.37 2.16
N ASP A 109 10.63 10.12 2.14
CA ASP A 109 11.98 9.56 2.01
C ASP A 109 12.29 8.59 3.15
N LYS A 110 11.86 8.90 4.38
CA LYS A 110 12.06 8.00 5.53
C LYS A 110 11.37 6.66 5.34
N SER A 111 10.15 6.67 4.80
CA SER A 111 9.41 5.45 4.46
C SER A 111 10.11 4.65 3.36
N ILE A 112 10.58 5.32 2.31
CA ILE A 112 11.29 4.70 1.19
C ILE A 112 12.60 4.07 1.68
N TYR A 113 13.39 4.77 2.48
CA TYR A 113 14.65 4.25 3.01
C TYR A 113 14.44 3.06 3.95
N THR A 114 13.42 3.10 4.81
CA THR A 114 13.07 1.96 5.66
C THR A 114 12.69 0.74 4.82
N ALA A 115 11.86 0.92 3.78
CA ALA A 115 11.50 -0.17 2.86
C ALA A 115 12.73 -0.71 2.13
N GLY A 116 13.57 0.17 1.58
CA GLY A 116 14.80 -0.20 0.87
C GLY A 116 15.75 -1.02 1.75
N LYS A 117 15.93 -0.63 3.02
CA LYS A 117 16.75 -1.40 3.98
C LYS A 117 16.14 -2.77 4.29
N GLY A 118 14.82 -2.86 4.49
CA GLY A 118 14.13 -4.13 4.72
C GLY A 118 14.24 -5.10 3.53
N ILE A 119 14.10 -4.59 2.31
CA ILE A 119 14.30 -5.36 1.07
C ILE A 119 15.76 -5.80 0.94
N SER A 120 16.70 -4.87 1.09
CA SER A 120 18.13 -5.15 0.95
C SER A 120 18.62 -6.17 1.96
N GLY A 121 18.23 -6.06 3.23
CA GLY A 121 18.56 -7.05 4.26
C GLY A 121 18.00 -8.44 3.92
N THR A 122 16.80 -8.49 3.32
CA THR A 122 16.20 -9.76 2.87
C THR A 122 16.96 -10.34 1.67
N MET A 123 17.43 -9.50 0.74
CA MET A 123 18.29 -9.96 -0.36
C MET A 123 19.63 -10.50 0.16
N VAL A 124 20.25 -9.79 1.11
CA VAL A 124 21.50 -10.26 1.76
C VAL A 124 21.28 -11.61 2.41
N ASP A 125 20.23 -11.77 3.24
CA ASP A 125 19.88 -13.05 3.84
C ASP A 125 19.80 -14.19 2.81
N LEU A 126 19.09 -13.98 1.71
CA LEU A 126 18.90 -15.00 0.68
C LEU A 126 20.17 -15.32 -0.12
N ILE A 127 21.05 -14.34 -0.31
CA ILE A 127 22.33 -14.51 -1.01
C ILE A 127 23.35 -15.22 -0.11
N THR A 128 23.40 -14.89 1.17
CA THR A 128 24.43 -15.38 2.10
C THR A 128 24.04 -16.65 2.85
N ASP A 129 22.74 -16.99 2.90
CA ASP A 129 22.23 -18.18 3.58
C ASP A 129 21.45 -19.08 2.59
N PRO A 130 22.15 -20.04 1.95
CA PRO A 130 21.51 -21.00 1.04
C PRO A 130 20.41 -21.84 1.68
N ALA A 131 20.44 -22.05 3.01
CA ALA A 131 19.42 -22.81 3.71
C ALA A 131 18.11 -22.01 3.82
N LYS A 132 18.18 -20.70 4.10
CA LYS A 132 17.02 -19.79 4.02
C LYS A 132 16.42 -19.80 2.61
N LEU A 133 17.23 -19.64 1.58
CA LEU A 133 16.75 -19.67 0.19
C LEU A 133 16.08 -21.00 -0.16
N LYS A 134 16.68 -22.13 0.22
CA LYS A 134 16.08 -23.45 0.04
C LYS A 134 14.72 -23.56 0.73
N LYS A 135 14.61 -23.08 1.97
CA LYS A 135 13.35 -23.10 2.73
C LYS A 135 12.24 -22.32 2.02
N CYS A 136 12.55 -21.15 1.44
CA CYS A 136 11.59 -20.38 0.64
C CYS A 136 11.10 -21.16 -0.59
N TRP A 137 12.01 -21.84 -1.29
CA TRP A 137 11.66 -22.68 -2.43
C TRP A 137 10.86 -23.92 -2.05
N ASP A 138 11.19 -24.57 -0.95
CA ASP A 138 10.47 -25.73 -0.45
C ASP A 138 9.02 -25.34 -0.09
N GLU A 139 8.83 -24.22 0.62
CA GLU A 139 7.50 -23.68 0.94
C GLU A 139 6.70 -23.33 -0.33
N PHE A 140 7.34 -22.65 -1.29
CA PHE A 140 6.71 -22.30 -2.56
C PHE A 140 6.20 -23.55 -3.29
N LYS A 141 7.07 -24.56 -3.48
CA LYS A 141 6.71 -25.82 -4.14
C LYS A 141 5.56 -26.54 -3.44
N GLU A 142 5.55 -26.54 -2.11
CA GLU A 142 4.47 -27.13 -1.32
C GLU A 142 3.15 -26.39 -1.52
N ARG A 143 3.17 -25.05 -1.52
CA ARG A 143 1.96 -24.22 -1.71
C ARG A 143 1.40 -24.28 -3.13
N THR A 144 2.24 -24.54 -4.13
CA THR A 144 1.85 -24.61 -5.54
C THR A 144 1.72 -26.04 -6.07
N LYS A 145 1.82 -27.07 -5.22
CA LYS A 145 1.82 -28.48 -5.64
C LYS A 145 0.54 -28.90 -6.37
N ASP A 146 -0.58 -28.26 -6.04
CA ASP A 146 -1.91 -28.53 -6.61
C ASP A 146 -2.16 -27.73 -7.91
N GLY A 147 -1.14 -27.01 -8.39
CA GLY A 147 -1.21 -26.18 -9.59
C GLY A 147 -1.27 -24.68 -9.29
N VAL A 148 -1.15 -23.90 -10.36
CA VAL A 148 -1.29 -22.43 -10.35
C VAL A 148 -2.65 -22.03 -10.92
N VAL A 149 -3.18 -20.89 -10.49
CA VAL A 149 -4.42 -20.35 -11.03
C VAL A 149 -4.19 -19.93 -12.48
N GLY A 150 -4.96 -20.51 -13.40
CA GLY A 150 -4.93 -20.10 -14.81
C GLY A 150 -5.55 -18.71 -15.03
N PRO A 151 -5.48 -18.16 -16.25
CA PRO A 151 -6.10 -16.88 -16.58
C PRO A 151 -7.57 -16.83 -16.14
N LEU A 152 -7.94 -15.80 -15.38
CA LEU A 152 -9.31 -15.61 -14.89
C LEU A 152 -10.23 -15.00 -15.96
N LEU A 153 -9.65 -14.50 -17.05
CA LEU A 153 -10.36 -13.94 -18.18
C LEU A 153 -10.28 -14.91 -19.37
N PRO A 154 -11.37 -15.04 -20.16
CA PRO A 154 -11.33 -15.74 -21.43
C PRO A 154 -10.22 -15.18 -22.35
N PRO A 155 -9.54 -16.03 -23.14
CA PRO A 155 -8.46 -15.59 -24.02
C PRO A 155 -8.94 -14.66 -25.14
N ASP A 156 -10.23 -14.69 -25.46
CA ASP A 156 -10.93 -13.89 -26.46
C ASP A 156 -11.67 -12.68 -25.86
N MET A 157 -11.46 -12.39 -24.57
CA MET A 157 -12.02 -11.18 -23.96
C MET A 157 -11.36 -9.94 -24.57
N GLU A 158 -12.11 -9.21 -25.37
CA GLU A 158 -11.72 -7.87 -25.82
C GLU A 158 -11.65 -6.93 -24.60
N PRO A 159 -10.58 -6.12 -24.46
CA PRO A 159 -10.49 -5.15 -23.38
C PRO A 159 -11.64 -4.13 -23.50
N PRO A 160 -12.21 -3.64 -22.39
CA PRO A 160 -13.35 -2.72 -22.41
C PRO A 160 -12.89 -1.29 -22.75
N ILE A 161 -12.33 -1.10 -23.96
CA ILE A 161 -11.79 0.17 -24.45
C ILE A 161 -12.88 1.16 -24.86
N ASP A 162 -14.11 0.69 -25.05
CA ASP A 162 -15.27 1.51 -25.41
C ASP A 162 -16.01 2.08 -24.19
N LEU A 163 -15.44 1.94 -22.98
CA LEU A 163 -15.95 2.63 -21.81
C LEU A 163 -15.78 4.14 -22.00
N ARG A 164 -16.91 4.87 -21.96
CA ARG A 164 -16.89 6.32 -22.16
C ARG A 164 -16.23 7.02 -20.98
N TRP A 165 -15.34 7.95 -21.28
CA TRP A 165 -14.74 8.84 -20.29
C TRP A 165 -15.74 9.89 -19.82
N PRO A 166 -15.58 10.42 -18.58
CA PRO A 166 -16.33 11.58 -18.13
C PRO A 166 -16.12 12.76 -19.09
N GLU A 167 -17.21 13.33 -19.58
CA GLU A 167 -17.20 14.54 -20.38
C GLU A 167 -17.52 15.73 -19.47
N TYR A 168 -16.74 16.81 -19.61
CA TYR A 168 -17.03 18.08 -18.94
C TYR A 168 -17.96 18.91 -19.82
N ILE A 169 -19.11 19.29 -19.27
CA ILE A 169 -20.16 20.03 -19.98
C ILE A 169 -20.46 21.35 -19.26
N ASN A 170 -20.84 22.38 -20.02
CA ASN A 170 -21.38 23.60 -19.47
C ASN A 170 -22.90 23.53 -19.54
N THR A 171 -23.56 23.58 -18.38
CA THR A 171 -25.01 23.69 -18.28
C THR A 171 -25.39 25.12 -17.86
N PRO A 172 -26.66 25.54 -18.00
CA PRO A 172 -27.13 26.79 -17.41
C PRO A 172 -26.95 26.88 -15.88
N ARG A 173 -26.74 25.75 -15.18
CA ARG A 173 -26.47 25.70 -13.73
C ARG A 173 -24.98 25.80 -13.38
N GLY A 174 -24.09 25.73 -14.37
CA GLY A 174 -22.64 25.74 -14.19
C GLY A 174 -21.92 24.60 -14.91
N ARG A 175 -20.60 24.55 -14.70
CA ARG A 175 -19.73 23.49 -15.24
C ARG A 175 -19.95 22.22 -14.44
N GLU A 176 -20.40 21.16 -15.12
CA GLU A 176 -20.66 19.84 -14.56
C GLU A 176 -19.84 18.79 -15.34
N TRP A 177 -19.85 17.54 -14.87
CA TRP A 177 -19.33 16.39 -15.61
C TRP A 177 -20.41 15.31 -15.70
N TRP A 178 -20.43 14.56 -16.80
CA TRP A 178 -21.36 13.44 -16.99
C TRP A 178 -20.66 12.28 -17.70
N ILE A 179 -21.11 11.05 -17.47
CA ILE A 179 -20.70 9.87 -18.24
C ILE A 179 -21.83 9.62 -19.24
N PRO A 180 -21.60 9.75 -20.56
CA PRO A 180 -22.67 9.59 -21.53
C PRO A 180 -23.26 8.17 -21.47
N PRO A 181 -24.59 8.01 -21.61
CA PRO A 181 -25.22 6.70 -21.60
C PRO A 181 -24.70 5.86 -22.78
N ILE A 182 -24.60 4.54 -22.56
CA ILE A 182 -24.27 3.59 -23.63
C ILE A 182 -25.36 3.74 -24.69
N LYS A 183 -24.97 4.07 -25.93
CA LYS A 183 -25.89 3.98 -27.07
C LYS A 183 -26.31 2.52 -27.18
N LYS A 184 -27.60 2.25 -26.97
CA LYS A 184 -28.20 1.02 -27.49
C LYS A 184 -28.32 1.25 -28.98
N ASP A 185 -27.59 0.45 -29.76
CA ASP A 185 -27.92 0.26 -31.17
C ASP A 185 -29.29 -0.42 -31.30
#